data_AF-A0A0B2VF26-F1
#
_entry.id   AF-A0A0B2VF26-F1
#
_cell.length_a   1.000
_cell.length_b   1.000
_cell.length_c   1.000
_cell.angle_alpha   90.00
_cell.angle_beta   90.00
_cell.angle_gamma   90.00
#
_symmetry.space_group_name_H-M   'P 1'
#
loop_
_entity.id
_entity.type
_entity.pdbx_description
1 polymer ?
#
loop_
_entity_poly.entity_id
_entity_poly.type
_entity_poly.pdbx_seq_one_letter_code
_entity_poly.pdbx_strand_id
1 'polypeptide(L)'
;MEGQSSGILAMLNVEGDIYLGGVPDLESMTAGLHDHNFVGCIADITLNGVKLDMMANAIDGRNVKPCEQWIKRRKWLRNRKYRKFV
;
A
#
# COMPACT_ATOMS: atom_id res chain seq x y z
N MET A 1 -13.80 5.35 5.81
CA MET A 1 -14.11 6.18 4.63
C MET A 1 -14.88 5.28 3.69
N GLU A 2 -16.13 5.60 3.41
CA GLU A 2 -16.94 4.92 2.40
C GLU A 2 -17.20 5.93 1.29
N GLY A 3 -17.04 5.51 0.04
CA GLY A 3 -17.36 6.34 -1.13
C GLY A 3 -18.82 6.13 -1.52
N GLN A 4 -19.57 7.21 -1.72
CA GLN A 4 -20.96 7.14 -2.17
C GLN A 4 -21.12 7.88 -3.50
N SER A 5 -21.66 7.18 -4.50
CA SER A 5 -22.12 7.79 -5.75
C SER A 5 -23.65 7.75 -5.75
N SER A 6 -24.31 8.90 -5.84
CA SER A 6 -25.78 9.05 -5.78
C SER A 6 -26.47 8.88 -7.14
N GLY A 7 -25.72 8.66 -8.22
CA GLY A 7 -26.25 8.53 -9.58
C GLY A 7 -26.77 7.13 -9.92
N ILE A 8 -27.55 7.02 -11.01
CA ILE A 8 -28.06 5.73 -11.52
C ILE A 8 -26.95 4.80 -12.05
N LEU A 9 -25.80 5.38 -12.40
CA LEU A 9 -24.59 4.66 -12.77
C LEU A 9 -23.61 4.68 -11.58
N ALA A 10 -23.48 3.53 -10.91
CA ALA A 10 -22.58 3.34 -9.77
C ALA A 10 -21.40 2.41 -10.07
N MET A 11 -21.18 2.07 -11.35
CA MET A 11 -20.06 1.26 -11.78
C MET A 11 -18.79 2.10 -11.90
N LEU A 12 -17.66 1.57 -11.41
CA LEU A 12 -16.35 2.18 -11.56
C LEU A 12 -15.67 1.62 -12.82
N ASN A 13 -15.54 2.47 -13.85
CA ASN A 13 -14.78 2.17 -15.06
C ASN A 13 -13.60 3.12 -15.13
N VAL A 14 -12.39 2.59 -14.95
CA VAL A 14 -11.15 3.36 -15.00
C VAL A 14 -10.09 2.59 -15.76
N GLU A 15 -9.41 3.28 -16.67
CA GLU A 15 -8.21 2.79 -17.32
C GLU A 15 -6.99 3.26 -16.51
N GLY A 16 -6.03 2.37 -16.28
CA GLY A 16 -4.76 2.71 -15.63
C GLY A 16 -4.39 1.84 -14.43
N ASP A 17 -3.30 2.24 -13.79
CA ASP A 17 -2.70 1.52 -12.67
C ASP A 17 -3.30 1.94 -11.32
N ILE A 18 -3.14 1.08 -10.32
CA ILE A 18 -3.58 1.34 -8.94
C ILE A 18 -2.44 1.96 -8.15
N TYR A 19 -2.68 3.15 -7.62
CA TYR A 19 -1.73 3.88 -6.79
C TYR A 19 -2.00 3.59 -5.31
N LEU A 20 -0.93 3.29 -4.56
CA LEU A 20 -1.00 2.99 -3.13
C LEU A 20 -0.10 3.93 -2.34
N GLY A 21 -0.65 4.51 -1.27
CA GLY A 21 0.05 5.47 -0.43
C GLY A 21 0.15 6.89 -1.02
N GLY A 22 -0.02 7.06 -2.33
CA GLY A 22 -0.01 8.40 -2.91
C GLY A 22 0.01 8.40 -4.43
N VAL A 23 -0.12 9.58 -5.00
CA VAL A 23 -0.09 9.83 -6.43
C VAL A 23 1.02 10.84 -6.80
N PRO A 24 1.55 10.81 -8.03
CA PRO A 24 2.61 11.73 -8.47
C PRO A 24 2.16 13.19 -8.57
N ASP A 25 0.89 13.43 -8.93
CA ASP A 25 0.29 14.77 -9.01
C ASP A 25 -1.04 14.77 -8.26
N LEU A 26 -1.01 15.28 -7.02
CA LEU A 26 -2.18 15.34 -6.14
C LEU A 26 -3.27 16.26 -6.68
N GLU A 27 -2.88 17.40 -7.26
CA GLU A 27 -3.85 18.41 -7.69
C GLU A 27 -4.69 17.87 -8.85
N SER A 28 -4.03 17.37 -9.90
CA SER A 28 -4.75 16.86 -11.08
C SER A 28 -5.46 15.53 -10.85
N MET A 29 -4.86 14.60 -10.10
CA MET A 29 -5.41 13.24 -9.93
C MET A 29 -6.46 13.14 -8.83
N THR A 30 -6.44 14.05 -7.85
CA THR A 30 -7.44 14.07 -6.77
C THR A 30 -8.39 15.25 -6.87
N ALA A 31 -8.24 16.11 -7.89
CA ALA A 31 -8.97 17.37 -8.02
C ALA A 31 -8.85 18.26 -6.77
N GLY A 32 -7.66 18.28 -6.15
CA GLY A 32 -7.38 19.01 -4.91
C GLY A 32 -8.05 18.42 -3.66
N LEU A 33 -8.55 17.19 -3.70
CA LEU A 33 -9.17 16.54 -2.53
C LEU A 33 -8.14 16.22 -1.43
N HIS A 34 -6.88 15.99 -1.81
CA HIS A 34 -5.80 15.65 -0.90
C HIS A 34 -4.61 16.58 -1.08
N ASP A 35 -4.13 17.14 0.05
CA ASP A 35 -2.97 18.04 0.06
C ASP A 35 -1.65 17.31 0.29
N HIS A 36 -1.69 16.03 0.67
CA HIS A 36 -0.51 15.23 0.97
C HIS A 36 -0.72 13.74 0.70
N ASN A 37 0.37 13.08 0.31
CA ASN A 37 0.44 11.63 0.21
C ASN A 37 0.53 11.00 1.61
N PHE A 38 0.15 9.72 1.72
CA PHE A 38 0.19 8.97 2.95
C PHE A 38 1.63 8.71 3.41
N VAL A 39 1.88 8.94 4.70
CA VAL A 39 3.16 8.63 5.36
C VAL A 39 2.91 7.60 6.46
N GLY A 40 3.34 6.37 6.22
CA GLY A 40 3.16 5.29 7.20
C GLY A 40 3.48 3.91 6.65
N CYS A 41 2.85 2.90 7.25
CA CYS A 41 3.01 1.50 6.90
C CYS A 41 1.70 0.93 6.37
N ILE A 42 1.73 0.37 5.16
CA ILE A 42 0.60 -0.33 4.53
C ILE A 42 0.98 -1.81 4.40
N ALA A 43 0.03 -2.69 4.72
CA ALA A 43 0.22 -4.13 4.70
C ALA A 43 -1.09 -4.86 4.40
N ASP A 44 -0.97 -6.14 4.04
CA ASP A 44 -2.11 -7.06 3.89
C ASP A 44 -3.22 -6.54 2.96
N ILE A 45 -2.82 -6.02 1.80
CA ILE A 45 -3.75 -5.51 0.79
C ILE A 45 -4.40 -6.68 0.05
N THR A 46 -5.73 -6.64 -0.01
CA THR A 46 -6.55 -7.56 -0.80
C THR A 46 -7.39 -6.75 -1.75
N LEU A 47 -7.30 -7.04 -3.06
CA LEU A 47 -8.06 -6.39 -4.10
C LEU A 47 -8.92 -7.42 -4.82
N ASN A 48 -10.23 -7.23 -4.84
CA ASN A 48 -11.19 -8.18 -5.41
C ASN A 48 -10.99 -9.63 -4.90
N GLY A 49 -10.69 -9.78 -3.61
CA GLY A 49 -10.43 -11.09 -3.00
C GLY A 49 -9.03 -11.66 -3.25
N VAL A 50 -8.21 -11.01 -4.07
CA VAL A 50 -6.83 -11.42 -4.36
C VAL A 50 -5.86 -10.66 -3.47
N LYS A 51 -5.05 -11.39 -2.70
CA LYS A 51 -3.98 -10.79 -1.89
C LYS A 51 -2.85 -10.34 -2.81
N LEU A 52 -2.50 -9.05 -2.72
CA LEU A 52 -1.41 -8.47 -3.50
C LEU A 52 -0.07 -8.68 -2.79
N ASP A 53 0.92 -9.16 -3.53
CA ASP A 53 2.32 -9.13 -3.10
C ASP A 53 2.94 -7.80 -3.54
N MET A 54 3.10 -6.87 -2.60
CA MET A 54 3.61 -5.53 -2.87
C MET A 54 5.05 -5.52 -3.41
N MET A 55 5.82 -6.60 -3.23
CA MET A 55 7.18 -6.70 -3.77
C MET A 55 7.22 -7.32 -5.16
N ALA A 56 6.26 -8.19 -5.48
CA ALA A 56 6.23 -8.92 -6.75
C ALA A 56 5.26 -8.32 -7.78
N ASN A 57 4.18 -7.67 -7.34
CA ASN A 57 3.14 -7.12 -8.20
C ASN A 57 3.28 -5.61 -8.47
N ALA A 58 4.20 -4.91 -7.80
CA ALA A 58 4.39 -3.48 -8.00
C ALA A 58 5.04 -3.18 -9.36
N ILE A 59 4.47 -2.22 -10.10
CA ILE A 59 5.02 -1.71 -11.36
C ILE A 59 6.15 -0.69 -11.10
N ASP A 60 5.95 0.24 -10.15
CA ASP A 60 6.96 1.19 -9.67
C ASP A 60 6.79 1.45 -8.16
N GLY A 61 7.81 2.02 -7.52
CA GLY A 61 7.78 2.44 -6.12
C GLY A 61 8.68 3.64 -5.84
N ARG A 62 8.14 4.67 -5.17
CA ARG A 62 8.87 5.90 -4.84
C ARG A 62 8.88 6.15 -3.34
N ASN A 63 10.07 6.34 -2.77
CA ASN A 63 10.27 6.59 -1.33
C ASN A 63 9.63 5.52 -0.42
N VAL A 64 9.62 4.26 -0.88
CA VAL A 64 9.08 3.12 -0.13
C VAL A 64 10.21 2.33 0.55
N LYS A 65 9.97 1.90 1.78
CA LYS A 65 10.87 1.01 2.52
C LYS A 65 10.07 -0.03 3.31
N PRO A 66 10.63 -1.21 3.60
CA PRO A 66 9.98 -2.16 4.49
C PRO A 66 9.74 -1.55 5.87
N CYS A 67 8.58 -1.85 6.45
CA CYS A 67 8.23 -1.37 7.79
C CYS A 67 9.25 -1.79 8.85
N GLU A 68 9.72 -0.83 9.64
CA GLU A 68 10.78 -1.05 10.63
C GLU A 68 10.40 -2.11 11.68
N GLN A 69 9.11 -2.16 12.04
CA GLN A 69 8.56 -3.14 12.97
C GLN A 69 8.77 -4.58 12.46
N TRP A 70 8.66 -4.80 11.15
CA TRP A 70 8.88 -6.11 10.54
C TRP A 70 10.35 -6.49 10.54
N ILE A 71 11.24 -5.53 10.30
CA ILE A 71 12.69 -5.74 10.35
C ILE A 71 13.13 -6.13 11.78
N LYS A 72 12.64 -5.43 12.80
CA LYS A 72 12.94 -5.75 14.21
C LYS A 72 12.48 -7.16 14.59
N ARG A 73 11.26 -7.56 14.20
CA ARG A 73 10.74 -8.92 14.42
C ARG A 73 11.58 -9.98 13.72
N ARG A 74 11.94 -9.80 12.44
CA ARG A 74 12.79 -10.76 11.70
C ARG A 74 14.18 -10.90 12.31
N LYS A 75 14.81 -9.79 12.70
CA LYS A 75 16.11 -9.80 13.39
C LYS A 75 16.04 -10.54 14.72
N TRP A 76 15.01 -10.28 15.52
CA TRP A 76 14.79 -10.99 16.78
C TRP A 76 14.60 -12.50 16.56
N LEU A 77 13.74 -12.89 15.61
CA LEU A 77 13.51 -14.30 15.27
C LEU A 77 14.80 -15.00 14.84
N ARG A 78 15.60 -14.36 13.99
CA ARG A 78 16.89 -14.88 13.54
C ARG A 78 17.88 -15.05 14.69
N ASN A 79 18.01 -14.03 15.55
CA ASN A 79 18.93 -14.06 16.68
C ASN A 79 18.50 -15.10 17.73
N ARG A 80 17.20 -15.26 17.97
CA ARG A 80 16.64 -16.31 18.84
C ARG A 80 16.89 -17.70 18.28
N LYS A 81 16.75 -17.87 16.96
CA LYS A 81 17.10 -19.13 16.29
C LYS A 81 18.58 -19.45 16.49
N TYR A 82 19.48 -18.48 16.30
CA TYR A 82 20.92 -18.67 16.51
C TYR A 82 21.28 -19.07 17.95
N ARG A 83 20.70 -18.41 18.97
CA ARG A 83 20.88 -18.78 20.39
C ARG A 83 20.28 -20.14 20.79
N LYS A 84 19.43 -20.75 19.95
CA LYS A 84 18.88 -22.09 20.18
C LYS A 84 19.77 -23.21 19.59
N PHE A 85 20.73 -22.84 18.75
CA PHE A 85 21.70 -23.76 18.11
C PHE A 85 23.11 -23.64 18.70
N VAL A 86 23.30 -22.86 19.78
CA VAL A 86 24.51 -22.80 20.61
C VAL A 86 24.17 -23.34 21.99
#